data_AF-A0A428RCP2-F1
#
_entry.id   AF-A0A428RCP2-F1
#
_cell.length_a   1.000
_cell.length_b   1.000
_cell.length_c   1.000
_cell.angle_alpha   90.00
_cell.angle_beta   90.00
_cell.angle_gamma   90.00
#
_symmetry.space_group_name_H-M   'P 1'
#
loop_
_entity.id
_entity.type
_entity.pdbx_description
1 polymer ?
#
loop_
_entity_poly.entity_id
_entity_poly.type
_entity_poly.pdbx_seq_one_letter_code
_entity_poly.pdbx_strand_id
1 'polypeptide(L)'
;MLATRVLRAASRGPKPNITGFNMRAFQESTGQPRYDPWERNEAWRYQGSYTRWNRFKNGFPGLGIATVAFVAYCGYEHFFLEDEHHHGEEHH
;
A
#
# COMPACT_ATOMS: atom_id res chain seq x y z
N MET A 1 12.89 -49.07 3.47
CA MET A 1 13.24 -47.94 2.57
C MET A 1 12.98 -46.55 3.21
N LEU A 2 13.46 -46.30 4.44
CA LEU A 2 13.18 -45.04 5.17
C LEU A 2 14.40 -44.12 5.33
N ALA A 3 15.62 -44.67 5.24
CA ALA A 3 16.86 -43.92 5.42
C ALA A 3 17.07 -42.81 4.36
N THR A 4 16.57 -43.02 3.14
CA THR A 4 16.79 -42.12 1.99
C THR A 4 16.04 -40.80 2.09
N ARG A 5 14.88 -40.78 2.77
CA ARG A 5 14.10 -39.54 2.99
C ARG A 5 14.67 -38.69 4.13
N VAL A 6 15.17 -39.33 5.19
CA VAL A 6 15.79 -38.64 6.34
C VAL A 6 17.10 -37.98 5.95
N LEU A 7 17.94 -38.63 5.12
CA LEU A 7 19.19 -38.04 4.63
C LEU A 7 18.98 -36.82 3.73
N ARG A 8 17.89 -36.78 2.94
CA ARG A 8 17.50 -35.62 2.13
C ARG A 8 16.91 -34.47 2.97
N ALA A 9 16.31 -34.80 4.12
CA ALA A 9 15.87 -33.80 5.11
C ALA A 9 17.00 -33.34 6.04
N ALA A 10 18.09 -34.11 6.16
CA ALA A 10 19.29 -33.82 6.94
C ALA A 10 20.33 -33.01 6.17
N SER A 11 20.28 -32.97 4.83
CA SER A 11 21.13 -32.12 3.99
C SER A 11 20.71 -30.64 4.03
N ARG A 12 20.43 -30.10 5.23
CA ARG A 12 19.88 -28.76 5.52
C ARG A 12 20.86 -27.62 5.22
N GLY A 13 21.53 -27.65 4.07
CA GLY A 13 22.15 -26.49 3.48
C GLY A 13 21.10 -25.65 2.73
N PRO A 14 21.30 -24.32 2.62
CA PRO A 14 20.49 -23.51 1.71
C PRO A 14 20.50 -24.16 0.32
N LYS A 15 19.31 -24.24 -0.32
CA LYS A 15 19.16 -24.80 -1.66
C LYS A 15 20.18 -24.12 -2.58
N PRO A 16 21.03 -24.87 -3.31
CA PRO A 16 22.00 -24.25 -4.20
C PRO A 16 21.22 -23.45 -5.23
N ASN A 17 21.43 -22.13 -5.27
CA ASN A 17 20.87 -21.34 -6.34
C ASN A 17 21.65 -21.68 -7.62
N ILE A 18 20.93 -21.79 -8.73
CA ILE A 18 21.54 -22.02 -10.05
C ILE A 18 22.06 -20.69 -10.63
N THR A 19 21.55 -19.57 -10.14
CA THR A 19 21.76 -18.23 -10.72
C THR A 19 22.88 -17.43 -10.04
N GLY A 20 23.51 -17.94 -9.00
CA GLY A 20 24.44 -17.19 -8.14
C GLY A 20 23.76 -16.16 -7.21
N PHE A 21 22.50 -15.78 -7.46
CA PHE A 21 21.80 -14.70 -6.75
C PHE A 21 21.36 -15.05 -5.31
N ASN A 22 21.97 -14.40 -4.31
CA ASN A 22 21.62 -14.58 -2.90
C ASN A 22 20.72 -13.44 -2.39
N MET A 23 19.46 -13.77 -2.12
CA MET A 23 18.45 -12.81 -1.64
C MET A 23 18.81 -12.16 -0.30
N ARG A 24 19.43 -12.92 0.62
CA ARG A 24 19.81 -12.39 1.94
C ARG A 24 20.95 -11.38 1.82
N ALA A 25 21.97 -11.72 1.03
CA ALA A 25 23.07 -10.80 0.74
C ALA A 25 22.58 -9.52 0.06
N PHE A 26 21.59 -9.64 -0.86
CA PHE A 26 20.95 -8.47 -1.45
C PHE A 26 20.23 -7.61 -0.40
N GLN A 27 19.37 -8.20 0.45
CA GLN A 27 18.69 -7.48 1.52
C GLN A 27 19.66 -6.75 2.45
N GLU A 28 20.74 -7.41 2.87
CA GLU A 28 21.80 -6.80 3.68
C GLU A 28 22.45 -5.59 3.00
N SER A 29 22.60 -5.64 1.67
CA SER A 29 23.19 -4.56 0.86
C SER A 29 22.24 -3.39 0.55
N THR A 30 20.92 -3.55 0.73
CA THR A 30 19.94 -2.51 0.36
C THR A 30 19.84 -1.33 1.34
N GLY A 31 20.51 -1.40 2.48
CA GLY A 31 20.52 -0.33 3.48
C GLY A 31 21.34 0.89 3.06
N GLN A 32 21.04 2.04 3.66
CA GLN A 32 21.88 3.24 3.52
C GLN A 32 23.20 3.03 4.27
N PRO A 33 24.37 3.24 3.61
CA PRO A 33 25.67 3.18 4.28
C PRO A 33 25.73 4.15 5.48
N ARG A 34 26.39 3.77 6.57
CA ARG A 34 26.47 4.61 7.78
C ARG A 34 27.16 5.97 7.53
N TYR A 35 28.04 6.05 6.54
CA TYR A 35 28.78 7.26 6.18
C TYR A 35 28.82 7.40 4.66
N ASP A 36 27.73 7.91 4.09
CA ASP A 36 27.70 8.24 2.67
C ASP A 36 28.25 9.67 2.44
N PRO A 37 29.37 9.86 1.71
CA PRO A 37 29.90 11.18 1.40
C PRO A 37 28.93 12.05 0.56
N TRP A 38 27.94 11.44 -0.08
CA TRP A 38 26.97 12.13 -0.93
C TRP A 38 25.66 12.48 -0.22
N GLU A 39 25.49 12.10 1.05
CA GLU A 39 24.23 12.29 1.78
C GLU A 39 23.72 13.73 1.70
N ARG A 40 24.61 14.71 1.88
CA ARG A 40 24.26 16.15 1.78
C ARG A 40 23.87 16.55 0.36
N ASN A 41 24.48 15.95 -0.65
CA ASN A 41 24.19 16.22 -2.06
C ASN A 41 22.89 15.54 -2.52
N GLU A 42 22.49 14.43 -1.91
CA GLU A 42 21.23 13.74 -2.21
C GLU A 42 20.04 14.27 -1.39
N ALA A 43 20.31 14.97 -0.28
CA ALA A 43 19.33 15.47 0.67
C ALA A 43 18.16 16.25 0.02
N TRP A 44 18.43 17.08 -0.99
CA TRP A 44 17.40 17.90 -1.65
C TRP A 44 16.28 17.06 -2.29
N ARG A 45 16.55 15.81 -2.70
CA ARG A 45 15.57 14.92 -3.35
C ARG A 45 14.49 14.44 -2.39
N TYR A 46 14.75 14.49 -1.09
CA TYR A 46 13.88 13.89 -0.07
C TYR A 46 13.42 14.91 0.99
N GLN A 47 13.82 16.16 0.86
CA GLN A 47 13.44 17.27 1.74
C GLN A 47 12.41 18.20 1.09
N GLY A 48 11.79 19.06 1.90
CA GLY A 48 10.81 20.06 1.44
C GLY A 48 9.62 19.44 0.71
N SER A 49 9.34 19.92 -0.50
CA SER A 49 8.22 19.46 -1.35
C SER A 49 8.31 17.99 -1.75
N TYR A 50 9.48 17.35 -1.65
CA TYR A 50 9.71 15.98 -2.11
C TYR A 50 9.69 14.92 -1.00
N THR A 51 9.29 15.30 0.21
CA THR A 51 9.11 14.34 1.32
C THR A 51 8.06 13.28 0.96
N ARG A 52 8.15 12.10 1.58
CA ARG A 52 7.17 11.01 1.38
C ARG A 52 5.74 11.52 1.57
N TRP A 53 5.49 12.29 2.62
CA TRP A 53 4.18 12.86 2.91
C TRP A 53 3.70 13.83 1.82
N ASN A 54 4.57 14.73 1.35
CA ASN A 54 4.20 15.69 0.31
C ASN A 54 3.90 15.04 -1.05
N ARG A 55 4.42 13.84 -1.31
CA ARG A 55 4.03 13.04 -2.48
C ARG A 55 2.63 12.45 -2.36
N PHE A 56 2.20 12.08 -1.15
CA PHE A 56 0.90 11.44 -0.92
C PHE A 56 -0.25 12.41 -0.62
N LYS A 57 0.03 13.60 -0.05
CA LYS A 57 -1.02 14.55 0.35
C LYS A 57 -1.94 14.99 -0.80
N ASN A 58 -1.46 14.94 -2.04
CA ASN A 58 -2.21 15.29 -3.24
C ASN A 58 -2.71 14.05 -4.01
N GLY A 59 -2.73 12.87 -3.39
CA GLY A 59 -3.15 11.63 -4.06
C GLY A 59 -4.64 11.57 -4.39
N PHE A 60 -5.49 12.31 -3.66
CA PHE A 60 -6.94 12.36 -3.88
C PHE A 60 -7.43 13.82 -3.95
N PRO A 61 -7.09 14.54 -5.02
CA PRO A 61 -7.59 15.90 -5.19
C PRO A 61 -9.11 15.87 -5.32
N GLY A 62 -9.81 16.67 -4.51
CA GLY A 62 -11.26 16.78 -4.58
C GLY A 62 -12.06 15.76 -3.76
N LEU A 63 -11.44 14.77 -3.11
CA LEU A 63 -12.15 13.82 -2.26
C LEU A 63 -12.94 14.52 -1.14
N GLY A 64 -12.38 15.58 -0.55
CA GLY A 64 -13.11 16.38 0.45
C GLY A 64 -14.39 17.02 -0.11
N ILE A 65 -14.32 17.61 -1.30
CA ILE A 65 -15.47 18.25 -1.94
C ILE A 65 -16.51 17.21 -2.35
N ALA A 66 -16.07 16.09 -2.92
CA ALA A 66 -16.94 15.00 -3.32
C ALA A 66 -17.69 14.41 -2.12
N THR A 67 -17.01 14.19 -0.99
CA THR A 67 -17.65 13.70 0.24
C THR A 67 -18.69 14.69 0.76
N VAL A 68 -18.39 16.00 0.77
CA VAL A 68 -19.35 17.02 1.20
C VAL A 68 -20.58 17.05 0.29
N ALA A 69 -20.37 17.06 -1.03
CA ALA A 69 -21.46 17.05 -2.00
C ALA A 69 -22.32 15.79 -1.89
N PHE A 70 -21.68 14.63 -1.69
CA PHE A 70 -22.36 13.35 -1.50
C PHE A 70 -23.23 13.36 -0.24
N VAL A 71 -22.69 13.80 0.90
CA VAL A 71 -23.46 13.90 2.15
C VAL A 71 -24.61 14.89 2.02
N ALA A 72 -24.39 16.04 1.38
CA ALA A 72 -25.44 17.02 1.12
C ALA A 72 -26.57 16.42 0.26
N TYR A 73 -26.22 15.64 -0.77
CA TYR A 73 -27.19 14.95 -1.62
C TYR A 73 -27.96 13.89 -0.83
N CYS A 74 -27.29 13.01 -0.09
CA CYS A 74 -27.97 11.99 0.73
C CYS A 74 -28.88 12.63 1.79
N GLY A 75 -28.45 13.72 2.42
CA GLY A 75 -29.29 14.46 3.35
C GLY A 75 -30.52 15.07 2.66
N TYR A 76 -30.34 15.63 1.47
CA TYR A 76 -31.44 16.17 0.68
C TYR A 76 -32.43 15.06 0.26
N GLU A 77 -31.92 13.93 -0.21
CA GLU A 77 -32.72 12.75 -0.55
C GLU A 77 -33.54 12.25 0.64
N HIS A 78 -32.88 12.06 1.79
CA HIS A 78 -33.50 11.53 3.01
C HIS A 78 -34.57 12.46 3.61
N PHE A 79 -34.37 13.78 3.58
CA PHE A 79 -35.30 14.73 4.19
C PHE A 79 -36.34 15.33 3.24
N PHE A 80 -36.11 15.31 1.93
CA PHE A 80 -36.97 16.01 0.97
C PHE A 80 -37.49 15.14 -0.18
N LEU A 81 -36.84 14.00 -0.51
CA LEU A 81 -37.32 13.10 -1.57
C LEU A 81 -38.02 11.85 -1.02
N GLU A 82 -37.63 11.34 0.14
CA GLU A 82 -38.27 10.16 0.74
C GLU A 82 -39.72 10.42 1.19
N ASP A 83 -40.08 11.66 1.57
CA ASP A 83 -41.44 12.00 2.02
C ASP A 83 -42.52 12.01 0.91
N GLU A 84 -42.17 12.01 -0.38
CA GLU A 84 -43.14 12.06 -1.50
C GLU A 84 -43.43 10.70 -2.19
N HIS A 85 -42.71 9.62 -1.88
CA HIS A 85 -42.80 8.35 -2.62
C HIS A 85 -43.23 7.10 -1.81
N HIS A 86 -43.82 7.27 -0.62
CA HIS A 86 -44.46 6.19 0.15
C HIS A 86 -45.98 6.07 -0.10
N HIS A 87 -46.39 6.03 -1.37
CA HIS A 87 -47.69 5.48 -1.79
C HIS A 87 -47.47 4.25 -2.70
N GLY A 88 -46.76 3.26 -2.18
CA GLY A 88 -46.89 1.89 -2.63
C GLY A 88 -47.97 1.19 -1.82
N GLU A 89 -49.24 1.52 -2.08
CA GLU A 89 -50.35 0.66 -1.66
C GLU A 89 -50.36 -0.58 -2.57
N GLU A 90 -50.23 -1.73 -1.93
CA GLU A 90 -50.63 -3.02 -2.46
C GLU A 90 -52.06 -2.95 -3.00
N HIS A 91 -52.25 -3.15 -4.31
CA HIS A 91 -53.53 -3.56 -4.88
C HIS A 91 -53.31 -4.45 -6.12
N HIS A 92 -53.59 -5.75 -5.90
CA HIS A 92 -53.81 -6.86 -6.86
C HIS A 92 -52.62 -7.51 -7.58
#